data_AF-A0A7Y5GM74-F1
#
_entry.id   AF-A0A7Y5GM74-F1
#
_cell.length_a   1.000
_cell.length_b   1.000
_cell.length_c   1.000
_cell.angle_alpha   90.00
_cell.angle_beta   90.00
_cell.angle_gamma   90.00
#
_symmetry.space_group_name_H-M   'P 1'
#
loop_
_entity.id
_entity.type
_entity.pdbx_description
1 polymer ?
#
loop_
_entity_poly.entity_id
_entity_poly.type
_entity_poly.pdbx_seq_one_letter_code
_entity_poly.pdbx_strand_id
1 'polypeptide(L)'
;MELVLRYSRANQIEYDHKIEIANQKEWLSIISDPLLTSSVLTPTENRFVIVSNRYGRKHPHERNYSHNDLIIESYKEGCKEIAREISEKYTGAKCLIYAPLRGAYPIWKCISGYLTGITSVVYFPITSSFIFFPKEFNIVKSNGRPASCRYNNTRELKRLIPFLESFDVFLYVDEIVSGGMMRGHIKEMLSLKINDRLPIIAVGLADAFGVRSIANRAAINEYRLNRKLDSFIWKGCKKLITEDQKFLLGIHYVDYNIGPHIVPVLNGDLEYYPEKKMFDKIAFSAPNNNINSWNGFCNSI
;
A
#
# COMPACT_ATOMS: atom_id res chain seq x y z
N MET A 1 -19.40 -15.48 8.11
CA MET A 1 -18.45 -14.43 7.64
C MET A 1 -19.29 -13.24 7.22
N GLU A 2 -19.03 -12.05 7.75
CA GLU A 2 -19.80 -10.85 7.37
C GLU A 2 -18.91 -9.94 6.53
N LEU A 3 -19.33 -9.64 5.30
CA LEU A 3 -18.71 -8.58 4.51
C LEU A 3 -19.18 -7.27 5.10
N VAL A 4 -18.45 -6.77 6.09
CA VAL A 4 -18.80 -5.50 6.68
C VAL A 4 -18.26 -4.38 5.82
N LEU A 5 -19.09 -3.98 4.86
CA LEU A 5 -18.93 -2.75 4.11
C LEU A 5 -19.34 -1.61 5.02
N ARG A 6 -18.49 -1.29 5.99
CA ARG A 6 -18.97 -0.54 7.15
C ARG A 6 -19.57 0.81 6.77
N TYR A 7 -19.15 1.46 5.68
CA TYR A 7 -19.93 2.54 5.06
C TYR A 7 -19.65 2.67 3.55
N SER A 8 -20.67 3.05 2.74
CA SER A 8 -20.49 3.36 1.31
C SER A 8 -19.73 4.67 1.06
N ARG A 9 -19.53 5.49 2.09
CA ARG A 9 -18.82 6.77 2.12
C ARG A 9 -18.11 6.88 3.47
N ALA A 10 -16.84 7.28 3.53
CA ALA A 10 -16.21 7.56 4.82
C ALA A 10 -16.69 8.94 5.33
N ASN A 11 -16.69 9.13 6.65
CA ASN A 11 -17.00 10.41 7.31
C ASN A 11 -15.74 11.12 7.86
N GLN A 12 -14.61 10.40 7.93
CA GLN A 12 -13.28 10.90 8.29
C GLN A 12 -12.23 10.18 7.43
N ILE A 13 -11.14 10.88 7.09
CA ILE A 13 -10.02 10.35 6.27
C ILE A 13 -8.90 9.83 7.16
N GLU A 14 -8.74 10.43 8.34
CA GLU A 14 -7.72 10.02 9.30
C GLU A 14 -8.09 8.64 9.85
N TYR A 15 -7.51 7.60 9.26
CA TYR A 15 -6.91 6.47 9.96
C TYR A 15 -6.25 5.49 8.99
N ASP A 16 -4.94 5.25 9.17
CA ASP A 16 -4.21 3.98 8.94
C ASP A 16 -2.83 3.97 9.66
N HIS A 17 -2.67 4.72 10.76
CA HIS A 17 -1.42 4.71 11.55
C HIS A 17 -1.16 3.40 12.32
N LYS A 18 -2.11 2.44 12.27
CA LYS A 18 -2.07 1.16 13.02
C LYS A 18 -1.87 -0.06 12.12
N ILE A 19 -1.13 0.06 11.01
CA ILE A 19 -0.71 -1.09 10.18
C ILE A 19 0.31 -1.96 10.94
N GLU A 20 1.07 -1.35 11.86
CA GLU A 20 2.00 -2.05 12.74
C GLU A 20 1.24 -2.55 13.98
N ILE A 21 0.62 -3.72 13.83
CA ILE A 21 -0.13 -4.38 14.90
C ILE A 21 0.82 -5.33 15.62
N ALA A 22 1.18 -5.02 16.87
CA ALA A 22 2.18 -5.81 17.61
C ALA A 22 1.58 -7.07 18.24
N ASN A 23 0.28 -7.07 18.55
CA ASN A 23 -0.38 -8.16 19.25
C ASN A 23 -1.88 -8.30 18.91
N GLN A 24 -2.47 -9.42 19.33
CA GLN A 24 -3.89 -9.73 19.10
C GLN A 24 -4.85 -8.70 19.73
N LYS A 25 -4.50 -8.12 20.88
CA LYS A 25 -5.35 -7.13 21.56
C LYS A 25 -5.44 -5.84 20.75
N GLU A 26 -4.32 -5.35 20.25
CA GLU A 26 -4.27 -4.21 19.32
C GLU A 26 -5.05 -4.51 18.05
N TRP A 27 -4.85 -5.69 17.47
CA TRP A 27 -5.59 -6.12 16.28
C TRP A 27 -7.11 -6.08 16.51
N LEU A 28 -7.58 -6.71 17.59
CA LEU A 28 -9.01 -6.76 17.95
C LEU A 28 -9.57 -5.36 18.16
N SER A 29 -8.84 -4.49 18.86
CA SER A 29 -9.24 -3.08 19.05
C SER A 29 -9.36 -2.34 17.72
N ILE A 30 -8.49 -2.62 16.75
CA ILE A 30 -8.52 -1.97 15.43
C ILE A 30 -9.69 -2.48 14.59
N ILE A 31 -9.85 -3.79 14.45
CA ILE A 31 -10.91 -4.35 13.59
C ILE A 31 -12.32 -4.18 14.17
N SER A 32 -12.43 -3.93 15.48
CA SER A 32 -13.69 -3.61 16.15
C SER A 32 -13.96 -2.10 16.21
N ASP A 33 -13.01 -1.25 15.80
CA ASP A 33 -13.16 0.20 15.84
C ASP A 33 -14.29 0.63 14.87
N PRO A 34 -15.36 1.27 15.36
CA PRO A 34 -16.45 1.75 14.51
C PRO A 34 -16.00 2.84 13.53
N LEU A 35 -14.84 3.48 13.74
CA LEU A 35 -14.26 4.51 12.88
C LEU A 35 -13.34 3.95 11.78
N LEU A 36 -13.12 2.62 11.72
CA LEU A 36 -12.24 1.99 10.73
C LEU A 36 -12.67 2.32 9.28
N THR A 37 -11.71 2.85 8.49
CA THR A 37 -11.95 3.42 7.16
C THR A 37 -11.66 2.46 6.00
N SER A 38 -10.90 1.39 6.18
CA SER A 38 -10.61 0.40 5.12
C SER A 38 -11.57 -0.81 5.16
N SER A 39 -11.84 -1.42 3.99
CA SER A 39 -12.68 -2.63 3.91
C SER A 39 -11.93 -3.83 4.48
N VAL A 40 -12.18 -4.15 5.75
CA VAL A 40 -11.71 -5.36 6.43
C VAL A 40 -12.94 -6.26 6.64
N LEU A 41 -12.98 -7.46 6.05
CA LEU A 41 -14.05 -8.43 6.34
C LEU A 41 -13.93 -8.97 7.76
N THR A 42 -14.72 -8.49 8.71
CA THR A 42 -14.60 -8.93 10.11
C THR A 42 -14.68 -10.46 10.20
N PRO A 43 -13.58 -11.15 10.58
CA PRO A 43 -13.64 -12.58 10.77
C PRO A 43 -14.47 -12.89 12.02
N THR A 44 -15.32 -13.92 11.96
CA THR A 44 -16.20 -14.32 13.07
C THR A 44 -15.50 -15.15 14.14
N GLU A 45 -14.18 -15.36 14.04
CA GLU A 45 -13.38 -16.22 14.93
C GLU A 45 -12.04 -15.55 15.30
N ASN A 46 -11.42 -15.98 16.41
CA ASN A 46 -10.07 -15.56 16.81
C ASN A 46 -9.05 -15.98 15.75
N ARG A 47 -8.49 -15.02 15.01
CA ARG A 47 -7.63 -15.29 13.83
C ARG A 47 -6.25 -14.66 13.87
N PHE A 48 -5.85 -14.11 15.01
CA PHE A 48 -4.42 -13.96 15.28
C PHE A 48 -3.86 -15.34 15.57
N VAL A 49 -3.66 -16.13 14.50
CA VAL A 49 -2.89 -17.35 14.61
C VAL A 49 -1.47 -16.88 14.85
N ILE A 50 -0.98 -16.97 16.09
CA ILE A 50 0.45 -16.86 16.36
C ILE A 50 1.08 -18.02 15.60
N VAL A 51 1.63 -17.73 14.43
CA VAL A 51 2.07 -18.78 13.52
C VAL A 51 3.46 -19.21 13.93
N SER A 52 3.54 -19.96 15.03
CA SER A 52 4.82 -20.49 15.51
C SER A 52 5.45 -21.50 14.55
N ASN A 53 4.73 -22.01 13.52
CA ASN A 53 5.30 -22.98 12.57
C ASN A 53 4.61 -23.15 11.17
N ARG A 54 3.42 -22.59 10.88
CA ARG A 54 2.68 -22.92 9.62
C ARG A 54 3.04 -22.12 8.37
N TYR A 55 3.71 -20.97 8.49
CA TYR A 55 4.27 -20.21 7.38
C TYR A 55 5.79 -20.26 7.35
N GLY A 56 6.39 -21.45 7.50
CA GLY A 56 7.80 -21.66 7.15
C GLY A 56 8.09 -21.04 5.78
N ARG A 57 9.34 -20.59 5.55
CA ARG A 57 9.81 -20.06 4.27
C ARG A 57 9.42 -21.07 3.18
N LYS A 58 8.33 -20.80 2.46
CA LYS A 58 7.70 -21.76 1.53
C LYS A 58 7.94 -21.33 0.11
N HIS A 59 7.91 -20.01 -0.12
CA HIS A 59 8.21 -19.46 -1.43
C HIS A 59 9.73 -19.55 -1.70
N PRO A 60 10.17 -19.87 -2.92
CA PRO A 60 11.59 -19.87 -3.27
C PRO A 60 12.30 -18.54 -2.94
N HIS A 61 11.60 -17.41 -3.12
CA HIS A 61 12.13 -16.08 -2.78
C HIS A 61 12.30 -15.84 -1.27
N GLU A 62 11.61 -16.61 -0.43
CA GLU A 62 11.76 -16.58 1.03
C GLU A 62 12.88 -17.52 1.50
N ARG A 63 12.95 -18.73 0.92
CA ARG A 63 13.96 -19.74 1.29
C ARG A 63 15.37 -19.32 0.93
N ASN A 64 15.51 -18.71 -0.24
CA ASN A 64 16.81 -18.28 -0.78
C ASN A 64 17.07 -16.79 -0.55
N TYR A 65 16.36 -16.17 0.40
CA TYR A 65 16.64 -14.79 0.74
C TYR A 65 18.04 -14.68 1.33
N SER A 66 18.87 -13.87 0.67
CA SER A 66 20.16 -13.44 1.16
C SER A 66 20.12 -11.92 1.28
N HIS A 67 20.51 -11.44 2.45
CA HIS A 67 20.61 -10.01 2.70
C HIS A 67 21.66 -9.39 1.79
N ASN A 68 21.36 -8.22 1.24
CA ASN A 68 22.26 -7.53 0.32
C ASN A 68 22.04 -6.02 0.38
N ASP A 69 22.95 -5.34 1.05
CA ASP A 69 22.90 -3.88 1.26
C ASP A 69 22.83 -3.12 -0.05
N LEU A 70 23.56 -3.55 -1.10
CA LEU A 70 23.55 -2.87 -2.40
C LEU A 70 22.18 -2.93 -3.09
N ILE A 71 21.40 -3.99 -2.85
CA ILE A 71 20.02 -4.08 -3.36
C ILE A 71 19.13 -3.09 -2.61
N ILE A 72 19.27 -3.00 -1.29
CA ILE A 72 18.45 -2.14 -0.43
C ILE A 72 18.80 -0.66 -0.65
N GLU A 73 20.08 -0.34 -0.83
CA GLU A 73 20.54 1.00 -1.20
C GLU A 73 20.02 1.41 -2.58
N SER A 74 20.02 0.51 -3.56
CA SER A 74 19.39 0.80 -4.86
C SER A 74 17.89 1.06 -4.76
N TYR A 75 17.18 0.35 -3.87
CA TYR A 75 15.77 0.59 -3.56
C TYR A 75 15.58 1.99 -2.93
N LYS A 76 16.42 2.32 -1.94
CA LYS A 76 16.41 3.59 -1.23
C LYS A 76 16.68 4.78 -2.14
N GLU A 77 17.70 4.70 -3.00
CA GLU A 77 18.01 5.76 -3.96
C GLU A 77 16.86 5.98 -4.96
N GLY A 78 16.21 4.91 -5.42
CA GLY A 78 15.00 5.05 -6.26
C GLY A 78 13.86 5.79 -5.53
N CYS A 79 13.60 5.46 -4.27
CA CYS A 79 12.61 6.17 -3.44
C CYS A 79 12.99 7.63 -3.16
N LYS A 80 14.27 7.92 -2.93
CA LYS A 80 14.80 9.28 -2.74
C LYS A 80 14.66 10.12 -4.00
N GLU A 81 14.93 9.56 -5.18
CA GLU A 81 14.70 10.24 -6.46
C GLU A 81 13.21 10.54 -6.69
N ILE A 82 12.33 9.59 -6.35
CA ILE A 82 10.87 9.82 -6.35
C ILE A 82 10.51 10.98 -5.43
N ALA A 83 10.97 10.95 -4.18
CA ALA A 83 10.67 11.98 -3.19
C ALA A 83 11.15 13.37 -3.62
N ARG A 84 12.34 13.45 -4.23
CA ARG A 84 12.88 14.69 -4.81
C ARG A 84 11.96 15.25 -5.88
N GLU A 85 11.56 14.44 -6.85
CA GLU A 85 10.67 14.89 -7.95
C GLU A 85 9.28 15.31 -7.45
N ILE A 86 8.74 14.60 -6.44
CA ILE A 86 7.48 15.00 -5.81
C ILE A 86 7.65 16.35 -5.10
N SER A 87 8.70 16.50 -4.29
CA SER A 87 8.94 17.73 -3.51
C SER A 87 9.13 18.92 -4.46
N GLU A 88 9.95 18.79 -5.50
CA GLU A 88 10.19 19.85 -6.48
C GLU A 88 8.93 20.28 -7.22
N LYS A 89 8.12 19.32 -7.67
CA LYS A 89 6.96 19.62 -8.53
C LYS A 89 5.72 20.05 -7.74
N TYR A 90 5.57 19.58 -6.50
CA TYR A 90 4.35 19.78 -5.71
C TYR A 90 4.60 20.47 -4.36
N THR A 91 5.68 21.25 -4.25
CA THR A 91 5.91 22.09 -3.07
C THR A 91 4.67 22.93 -2.74
N GLY A 92 4.28 22.93 -1.47
CA GLY A 92 3.09 23.61 -0.94
C GLY A 92 1.80 22.80 -1.01
N ALA A 93 1.77 21.70 -1.77
CA ALA A 93 0.55 20.93 -1.97
C ALA A 93 0.17 20.10 -0.74
N LYS A 94 -1.14 19.99 -0.51
CA LYS A 94 -1.77 19.01 0.38
C LYS A 94 -2.17 17.77 -0.43
N CYS A 95 -1.44 16.69 -0.22
CA CYS A 95 -1.55 15.45 -1.01
C CYS A 95 -2.39 14.40 -0.28
N LEU A 96 -3.37 13.80 -0.97
CA LEU A 96 -3.95 12.53 -0.57
C LEU A 96 -3.12 11.40 -1.18
N ILE A 97 -2.45 10.64 -0.32
CA ILE A 97 -1.59 9.53 -0.72
C ILE A 97 -2.41 8.25 -0.71
N TYR A 98 -2.45 7.55 -1.82
CA TYR A 98 -3.13 6.27 -1.96
C TYR A 98 -2.07 5.19 -2.22
N ALA A 99 -1.79 4.36 -1.20
CA ALA A 99 -0.69 3.40 -1.24
C ALA A 99 -1.21 1.99 -0.94
N PRO A 100 -1.64 1.21 -1.96
CA PRO A 100 -2.24 -0.09 -1.72
C PRO A 100 -1.32 -1.07 -1.01
N LEU A 101 -1.87 -1.71 0.00
CA LEU A 101 -1.17 -2.77 0.69
C LEU A 101 -1.04 -3.98 -0.23
N ARG A 102 0.07 -4.72 -0.14
CA ARG A 102 1.13 -4.59 0.87
C ARG A 102 2.40 -3.90 0.37
N GLY A 103 2.69 -3.93 -0.93
CA GLY A 103 4.02 -3.58 -1.42
C GLY A 103 4.25 -2.07 -1.56
N ALA A 104 3.19 -1.26 -1.71
CA ALA A 104 3.31 0.19 -1.71
C ALA A 104 3.70 0.75 -0.34
N TYR A 105 3.43 0.02 0.75
CA TYR A 105 3.71 0.47 2.13
C TYR A 105 5.20 0.78 2.39
N PRO A 106 6.14 -0.16 2.20
CA PRO A 106 7.56 0.15 2.38
C PRO A 106 8.08 1.17 1.36
N ILE A 107 7.45 1.29 0.18
CA ILE A 107 7.83 2.29 -0.83
C ILE A 107 7.47 3.68 -0.30
N TRP A 108 6.23 3.85 0.14
CA TRP A 108 5.76 5.09 0.74
C TRP A 108 6.55 5.46 2.00
N LYS A 109 6.79 4.51 2.92
CA LYS A 109 7.58 4.75 4.14
C LYS A 109 8.97 5.28 3.80
N CYS A 110 9.62 4.73 2.78
CA CYS A 110 10.91 5.23 2.29
C CYS A 110 10.79 6.64 1.68
N ILE A 111 9.87 6.85 0.74
CA ILE A 111 9.65 8.14 0.09
C ILE A 111 9.37 9.24 1.13
N SER A 112 8.49 8.97 2.10
CA SER A 112 8.10 9.94 3.13
C SER A 112 9.25 10.43 4.01
N GLY A 113 10.31 9.62 4.19
CA GLY A 113 11.50 10.05 4.92
C GLY A 113 12.34 11.11 4.19
N TYR A 114 12.10 11.31 2.90
CA TYR A 114 12.83 12.26 2.04
C TYR A 114 11.93 13.37 1.47
N LEU A 115 10.62 13.31 1.72
CA LEU A 115 9.69 14.32 1.22
C LEU A 115 9.87 15.62 1.98
N THR A 116 9.87 16.73 1.25
CA THR A 116 9.96 18.07 1.81
C THR A 116 8.93 18.99 1.16
N GLY A 117 8.47 19.99 1.91
CA GLY A 117 7.58 21.02 1.37
C GLY A 117 6.18 20.57 1.00
N ILE A 118 5.75 19.35 1.35
CA ILE A 118 4.37 18.87 1.11
C ILE A 118 3.68 18.48 2.42
N THR A 119 2.36 18.64 2.47
CA THR A 119 1.53 18.05 3.53
C THR A 119 0.90 16.78 2.98
N SER A 120 0.91 15.68 3.71
CA SER A 120 0.38 14.40 3.22
C SER A 120 -0.59 13.77 4.20
N VAL A 121 -1.69 13.22 3.67
CA VAL A 121 -2.60 12.32 4.39
C VAL A 121 -2.60 11.01 3.63
N VAL A 122 -2.34 9.90 4.33
CA VAL A 122 -2.07 8.61 3.69
C VAL A 122 -3.22 7.64 3.92
N TYR A 123 -3.61 6.95 2.85
CA TYR A 123 -4.64 5.93 2.82
C TYR A 123 -4.05 4.63 2.28
N PHE A 124 -4.21 3.53 3.02
CA PHE A 124 -3.62 2.23 2.70
C PHE A 124 -4.71 1.19 2.37
N PRO A 125 -5.26 1.22 1.15
CA PRO A 125 -6.32 0.32 0.76
C PRO A 125 -5.79 -1.12 0.66
N ILE A 126 -6.58 -2.08 1.14
CA ILE A 126 -6.25 -3.50 1.00
C ILE A 126 -6.78 -4.00 -0.35
N THR A 127 -5.88 -4.34 -1.27
CA THR A 127 -6.23 -4.80 -2.62
C THR A 127 -5.33 -5.97 -3.05
N SER A 128 -5.87 -6.93 -3.81
CA SER A 128 -5.06 -8.06 -4.30
C SER A 128 -5.63 -8.67 -5.57
N SER A 129 -4.78 -8.93 -6.57
CA SER A 129 -5.14 -9.69 -7.76
C SER A 129 -5.10 -11.21 -7.55
N PHE A 130 -4.41 -11.68 -6.52
CA PHE A 130 -4.21 -13.11 -6.23
C PHE A 130 -5.27 -13.69 -5.31
N ILE A 131 -6.00 -12.84 -4.58
CA ILE A 131 -7.10 -13.23 -3.71
C ILE A 131 -8.41 -13.01 -4.44
N PHE A 132 -9.35 -13.93 -4.28
CA PHE A 132 -10.70 -13.82 -4.83
C PHE A 132 -11.71 -13.63 -3.70
N PHE A 133 -12.80 -12.92 -4.00
CA PHE A 133 -13.91 -12.82 -3.06
C PHE A 133 -14.55 -14.20 -2.86
N PRO A 134 -14.89 -14.57 -1.61
CA PRO A 134 -15.70 -15.76 -1.35
C PRO A 134 -17.02 -15.73 -2.14
N LYS A 135 -17.43 -16.91 -2.64
CA LYS A 135 -18.66 -17.04 -3.45
C LYS A 135 -19.90 -16.53 -2.72
N GLU A 136 -19.92 -16.67 -1.40
CA GLU A 136 -20.98 -16.24 -0.48
C GLU A 136 -21.32 -14.74 -0.61
N PHE A 137 -20.35 -13.91 -1.00
CA PHE A 137 -20.56 -12.46 -1.15
C PHE A 137 -21.18 -12.05 -2.48
N ASN A 138 -21.38 -13.00 -3.41
CA ASN A 138 -21.93 -12.75 -4.74
C ASN A 138 -21.19 -11.64 -5.53
N ILE A 139 -19.90 -11.43 -5.26
CA ILE A 139 -19.03 -10.52 -6.01
C ILE A 139 -18.32 -11.34 -7.09
N VAL A 140 -18.95 -11.41 -8.26
CA VAL A 140 -18.50 -12.26 -9.38
C VAL A 140 -18.14 -11.42 -10.61
N LYS A 141 -17.29 -11.97 -11.45
CA LYS A 141 -17.03 -11.47 -12.81
C LYS A 141 -18.24 -11.73 -13.71
N SER A 142 -18.25 -11.12 -14.89
CA SER A 142 -19.29 -11.35 -15.91
C SER A 142 -19.46 -12.81 -16.33
N ASN A 143 -18.45 -13.66 -16.12
CA ASN A 143 -18.49 -15.09 -16.39
C ASN A 143 -18.91 -15.95 -15.17
N GLY A 144 -19.43 -15.34 -14.11
CA GLY A 144 -19.91 -16.02 -12.90
C GLY A 144 -18.82 -16.51 -11.95
N ARG A 145 -17.52 -16.42 -12.30
CA ARG A 145 -16.43 -16.76 -11.38
C ARG A 145 -16.26 -15.66 -10.32
N PRO A 146 -15.79 -15.99 -9.11
CA PRO A 146 -15.38 -14.98 -8.13
C PRO A 146 -14.53 -13.86 -8.73
N ALA A 147 -14.86 -12.62 -8.38
CA ALA A 147 -14.03 -11.48 -8.72
C ALA A 147 -12.76 -11.50 -7.86
N SER A 148 -11.64 -11.01 -8.41
CA SER A 148 -10.44 -10.81 -7.59
C SER A 148 -10.66 -9.63 -6.63
N CYS A 149 -9.94 -9.63 -5.51
CA CYS A 149 -9.94 -8.53 -4.55
C CYS A 149 -9.39 -7.22 -5.12
N ARG A 150 -8.87 -7.20 -6.36
CA ARG A 150 -8.61 -5.97 -7.11
C ARG A 150 -9.86 -5.11 -7.22
N TYR A 151 -11.05 -5.71 -7.34
CA TYR A 151 -12.31 -4.97 -7.34
C TYR A 151 -12.53 -4.14 -6.06
N ASN A 152 -11.82 -4.44 -4.97
CA ASN A 152 -11.85 -3.62 -3.77
C ASN A 152 -11.32 -2.20 -4.05
N ASN A 153 -10.34 -2.02 -4.93
CA ASN A 153 -9.81 -0.71 -5.32
C ASN A 153 -10.91 0.26 -5.77
N THR A 154 -11.85 -0.18 -6.60
CA THR A 154 -12.98 0.65 -7.03
C THR A 154 -13.88 1.06 -5.86
N ARG A 155 -14.05 0.21 -4.85
CA ARG A 155 -14.87 0.51 -3.67
C ARG A 155 -14.17 1.52 -2.76
N GLU A 156 -12.88 1.31 -2.52
CA GLU A 156 -12.03 2.20 -1.75
C GLU A 156 -11.98 3.60 -2.39
N LEU A 157 -11.79 3.68 -3.72
CA LEU A 157 -11.84 4.95 -4.44
C LEU A 157 -13.19 5.65 -4.32
N LYS A 158 -14.31 4.92 -4.49
CA LYS A 158 -15.66 5.50 -4.29
C LYS A 158 -15.86 6.04 -2.87
N ARG A 159 -15.29 5.36 -1.88
CA ARG A 159 -15.34 5.77 -0.47
C ARG A 159 -14.60 7.09 -0.23
N LEU A 160 -13.51 7.32 -0.96
CA LEU A 160 -12.69 8.53 -0.87
C LEU A 160 -13.26 9.75 -1.61
N ILE A 161 -14.19 9.56 -2.56
CA ILE A 161 -14.75 10.64 -3.39
C ILE A 161 -15.18 11.89 -2.59
N PRO A 162 -15.89 11.78 -1.44
CA PRO A 162 -16.34 12.96 -0.69
C PRO A 162 -15.21 13.84 -0.14
N PHE A 163 -13.98 13.31 -0.09
CA PHE A 163 -12.84 13.97 0.53
C PHE A 163 -11.87 14.60 -0.46
N LEU A 164 -11.99 14.27 -1.73
CA LEU A 164 -11.01 14.68 -2.75
C LEU A 164 -10.86 16.21 -2.82
N GLU A 165 -11.94 16.95 -2.57
CA GLU A 165 -11.98 18.42 -2.58
C GLU A 165 -11.16 19.06 -1.43
N SER A 166 -10.74 18.27 -0.43
CA SER A 166 -9.91 18.74 0.69
C SER A 166 -8.40 18.68 0.42
N PHE A 167 -8.00 18.32 -0.80
CA PHE A 167 -6.61 18.12 -1.23
C PHE A 167 -6.35 18.84 -2.55
N ASP A 168 -5.07 19.05 -2.83
CA ASP A 168 -4.60 19.64 -4.09
C ASP A 168 -4.22 18.57 -5.11
N VAL A 169 -3.75 17.41 -4.66
CA VAL A 169 -3.33 16.30 -5.53
C VAL A 169 -3.61 14.91 -4.94
N PHE A 170 -3.89 13.96 -5.83
CA PHE A 170 -4.04 12.53 -5.51
C PHE A 170 -2.75 11.79 -5.92
N LEU A 171 -1.93 11.39 -4.95
CA LEU A 171 -0.68 10.67 -5.18
C LEU A 171 -0.89 9.16 -5.06
N TYR A 172 -0.99 8.45 -6.18
CA TYR A 172 -1.04 7.00 -6.20
C TYR A 172 0.37 6.41 -6.18
N VAL A 173 0.70 5.61 -5.16
CA VAL A 173 2.00 4.96 -4.98
C VAL A 173 1.84 3.44 -5.12
N ASP A 174 2.69 2.78 -5.90
CA ASP A 174 2.68 1.31 -6.01
C ASP A 174 4.04 0.74 -6.44
N GLU A 175 4.24 -0.55 -6.23
CA GLU A 175 5.33 -1.29 -6.85
C GLU A 175 5.10 -1.56 -8.35
N ILE A 176 6.17 -1.69 -9.11
CA ILE A 176 6.12 -1.98 -10.55
C ILE A 176 7.01 -3.18 -10.89
N VAL A 177 6.42 -4.38 -10.83
CA VAL A 177 7.02 -5.59 -11.41
C VAL A 177 6.80 -5.58 -12.93
N SER A 178 5.56 -5.81 -13.36
CA SER A 178 5.15 -5.67 -14.77
C SER A 178 4.42 -4.35 -15.05
N GLY A 179 3.90 -3.68 -14.00
CA GLY A 179 3.04 -2.49 -14.10
C GLY A 179 1.57 -2.76 -14.43
N GLY A 180 1.16 -4.03 -14.57
CA GLY A 180 -0.22 -4.39 -14.91
C GLY A 180 -1.25 -3.99 -13.84
N MET A 181 -0.90 -4.14 -12.56
CA MET A 181 -1.75 -3.73 -11.42
C MET A 181 -1.94 -2.22 -11.38
N MET A 182 -0.84 -1.46 -11.38
CA MET A 182 -0.86 0.00 -11.44
C MET A 182 -1.71 0.52 -12.60
N ARG A 183 -1.51 -0.02 -13.82
CA ARG A 183 -2.33 0.35 -14.98
C ARG A 183 -3.82 0.04 -14.75
N GLY A 184 -4.13 -1.09 -14.13
CA GLY A 184 -5.49 -1.48 -13.76
C GLY A 184 -6.13 -0.48 -12.79
N HIS A 185 -5.43 -0.13 -11.72
CA HIS A 185 -5.92 0.83 -10.72
C HIS A 185 -6.08 2.24 -11.31
N ILE A 186 -5.14 2.70 -12.14
CA ILE A 186 -5.27 3.98 -12.86
C ILE A 186 -6.52 3.97 -13.74
N LYS A 187 -6.78 2.91 -14.52
CA LYS A 187 -8.01 2.80 -15.31
C LYS A 187 -9.26 2.90 -14.45
N GLU A 188 -9.26 2.28 -13.27
CA GLU A 188 -10.37 2.34 -12.32
C GLU A 188 -10.55 3.77 -11.77
N MET A 189 -9.47 4.47 -11.41
CA MET A 189 -9.51 5.89 -11.01
C MET A 189 -10.09 6.79 -12.11
N LEU A 190 -9.64 6.60 -13.36
CA LEU A 190 -10.15 7.35 -14.51
C LEU A 190 -11.63 7.03 -14.80
N SER A 191 -12.04 5.77 -14.66
CA SER A 191 -13.45 5.37 -14.85
C SER A 191 -14.38 6.01 -13.80
N LEU A 192 -13.86 6.26 -12.60
CA LEU A 192 -14.56 6.95 -11.52
C LEU A 192 -14.42 8.48 -11.60
N LYS A 193 -13.75 9.00 -12.63
CA LYS A 193 -13.53 10.44 -12.83
C LYS A 193 -12.82 11.11 -11.65
N ILE A 194 -11.91 10.39 -10.98
CA ILE A 194 -11.10 10.96 -9.89
C ILE A 194 -10.26 12.13 -10.42
N ASN A 195 -9.72 12.00 -11.64
CA ASN A 195 -8.92 13.01 -12.32
C ASN A 195 -9.71 14.30 -12.64
N ASP A 196 -11.04 14.24 -12.72
CA ASP A 196 -11.88 15.42 -12.96
C ASP A 196 -12.08 16.23 -11.67
N ARG A 197 -11.81 15.61 -10.50
CA ARG A 197 -11.97 16.22 -9.17
C ARG A 197 -10.64 16.63 -8.55
N LEU A 198 -9.60 15.84 -8.78
CA LEU A 198 -8.29 15.99 -8.16
C LEU A 198 -7.21 15.50 -9.12
N PRO A 199 -6.17 16.31 -9.43
CA PRO A 199 -5.06 15.88 -10.28
C PRO A 199 -4.42 14.59 -9.76
N ILE A 200 -4.31 13.59 -10.64
CA ILE A 200 -3.72 12.29 -10.28
C ILE A 200 -2.25 12.27 -10.67
N ILE A 201 -1.41 11.93 -9.70
CA ILE A 201 0.02 11.69 -9.85
C ILE A 201 0.22 10.19 -9.63
N ALA A 202 0.67 9.47 -10.66
CA ALA A 202 1.07 8.08 -10.50
C ALA A 202 2.56 8.02 -10.17
N VAL A 203 2.92 7.24 -9.14
CA VAL A 203 4.28 7.09 -8.65
C VAL A 203 4.57 5.61 -8.48
N GLY A 204 5.70 5.13 -8.98
CA GLY A 204 6.12 3.78 -8.63
C GLY A 204 7.60 3.48 -8.77
N LEU A 205 7.99 2.52 -7.95
CA LEU A 205 9.33 1.95 -7.93
C LEU A 205 9.33 0.63 -8.71
N ALA A 206 10.17 0.54 -9.73
CA ALA A 206 10.18 -0.55 -10.68
C ALA A 206 11.32 -1.54 -10.45
N ASP A 207 11.00 -2.83 -10.52
CA ASP A 207 11.97 -3.91 -10.35
C ASP A 207 12.90 -4.07 -11.54
N ALA A 208 14.13 -4.54 -11.32
CA ALA A 208 15.12 -4.83 -12.37
C ALA A 208 15.36 -3.59 -13.27
N PHE A 209 15.45 -2.43 -12.63
CA PHE A 209 15.48 -1.11 -13.26
C PHE A 209 14.34 -0.88 -14.26
N GLY A 210 13.26 -1.65 -14.08
CA GLY A 210 12.00 -1.60 -14.78
C GLY A 210 11.98 -2.19 -16.18
N VAL A 211 12.99 -2.99 -16.55
CA VAL A 211 13.04 -3.74 -17.82
C VAL A 211 11.74 -4.53 -18.06
N ARG A 212 11.17 -5.13 -17.00
CA ARG A 212 9.94 -5.95 -17.08
C ARG A 212 8.65 -5.15 -17.27
N SER A 213 8.70 -3.82 -17.19
CA SER A 213 7.50 -2.97 -17.20
C SER A 213 7.43 -1.99 -18.38
N ILE A 214 8.36 -2.07 -19.34
CA ILE A 214 8.47 -1.13 -20.48
C ILE A 214 7.12 -0.93 -21.20
N ALA A 215 6.43 -2.02 -21.54
CA ALA A 215 5.15 -1.94 -22.25
C ALA A 215 4.05 -1.24 -21.44
N ASN A 216 3.91 -1.55 -20.14
CA ASN A 216 2.92 -0.87 -19.30
C ASN A 216 3.34 0.55 -18.95
N ARG A 217 4.64 0.84 -18.82
CA ARG A 217 5.18 2.19 -18.65
C ARG A 217 4.79 3.08 -19.82
N ALA A 218 4.95 2.60 -21.05
CA ALA A 218 4.50 3.32 -22.25
C ALA A 218 2.98 3.59 -22.19
N ALA A 219 2.17 2.59 -21.86
CA ALA A 219 0.72 2.75 -21.74
C ALA A 219 0.28 3.73 -20.63
N ILE A 220 1.01 3.82 -19.51
CA ILE A 220 0.72 4.79 -18.44
C ILE A 220 1.20 6.19 -18.84
N ASN A 221 2.35 6.30 -19.52
CA ASN A 221 2.83 7.55 -20.10
C ASN A 221 1.81 8.16 -21.07
N GLU A 222 1.11 7.35 -21.86
CA GLU A 222 0.02 7.82 -22.71
C GLU A 222 -1.10 8.51 -21.90
N TYR A 223 -1.42 8.04 -20.69
CA TYR A 223 -2.39 8.74 -19.85
C TYR A 223 -1.89 10.13 -19.42
N ARG A 224 -0.58 10.27 -19.16
CA ARG A 224 0.04 11.58 -18.88
C ARG A 224 0.02 12.50 -20.10
N LEU A 225 0.43 11.99 -21.27
CA LEU A 225 0.44 12.77 -22.52
C LEU A 225 -0.96 13.27 -22.90
N ASN A 226 -1.98 12.45 -22.66
CA ASN A 226 -3.37 12.80 -22.87
C ASN A 226 -4.01 13.56 -21.69
N ARG A 227 -3.21 14.10 -20.76
CA ARG A 227 -3.64 14.88 -19.59
C ARG A 227 -4.66 14.20 -18.67
N LYS A 228 -4.72 12.86 -18.70
CA LYS A 228 -5.52 12.06 -17.76
C LYS A 228 -4.79 11.83 -16.43
N LEU A 229 -3.46 11.94 -16.45
CA LEU A 229 -2.61 12.04 -15.28
C LEU A 229 -1.85 13.37 -15.36
N ASP A 230 -1.68 14.03 -14.21
CA ASP A 230 -0.83 15.21 -14.12
C ASP A 230 0.66 14.83 -14.23
N SER A 231 1.03 13.69 -13.62
CA SER A 231 2.38 13.14 -13.75
C SER A 231 2.41 11.64 -13.63
N PHE A 232 3.51 11.08 -14.14
CA PHE A 232 3.89 9.71 -13.91
C PHE A 232 5.38 9.68 -13.55
N ILE A 233 5.68 9.52 -12.26
CA ILE A 233 7.03 9.43 -11.72
C ILE A 233 7.37 7.96 -11.58
N TRP A 234 8.42 7.55 -12.28
CA TRP A 234 8.80 6.15 -12.37
C TRP A 234 10.30 6.04 -12.16
N LYS A 235 10.73 5.26 -11.17
CA LYS A 235 12.16 5.04 -10.88
C LYS A 235 12.44 3.56 -10.77
N GLY A 236 13.57 3.16 -11.34
CA GLY A 236 14.03 1.78 -11.29
C GLY A 236 14.90 1.51 -10.07
N CYS A 237 14.77 0.32 -9.50
CA CYS A 237 15.69 -0.23 -8.51
C CYS A 237 16.19 -1.60 -8.96
N LYS A 238 17.28 -2.07 -8.36
CA LYS A 238 17.88 -3.37 -8.70
C LYS A 238 16.91 -4.51 -8.46
N LYS A 239 16.25 -4.53 -7.30
CA LYS A 239 15.25 -5.53 -6.95
C LYS A 239 14.26 -4.99 -5.91
N LEU A 240 12.98 -5.22 -6.13
CA LEU A 240 11.92 -4.97 -5.17
C LEU A 240 11.90 -6.04 -4.09
N ILE A 241 11.59 -5.61 -2.88
CA ILE A 241 11.36 -6.50 -1.73
C ILE A 241 9.92 -7.03 -1.64
N THR A 242 9.06 -6.68 -2.61
CA THR A 242 7.61 -6.92 -2.57
C THR A 242 7.17 -8.26 -3.18
N GLU A 243 8.08 -8.95 -3.89
CA GLU A 243 7.89 -10.28 -4.51
C GLU A 243 7.86 -11.42 -3.46
N ASP A 244 6.85 -11.42 -2.59
CA ASP A 244 6.57 -12.48 -1.62
C ASP A 244 7.58 -12.67 -0.48
N GLN A 245 8.46 -11.70 -0.24
CA GLN A 245 9.31 -11.63 0.96
C GLN A 245 8.52 -11.08 2.15
N LYS A 246 7.44 -11.78 2.57
CA LYS A 246 6.46 -11.29 3.55
C LYS A 246 7.08 -10.88 4.90
N PHE A 247 8.19 -11.50 5.29
CA PHE A 247 8.93 -11.14 6.50
C PHE A 247 9.56 -9.74 6.41
N LEU A 248 10.05 -9.31 5.23
CA LEU A 248 10.59 -7.95 5.04
C LEU A 248 9.50 -6.88 5.09
N LEU A 249 8.29 -7.23 4.64
CA LEU A 249 7.17 -6.29 4.61
C LEU A 249 6.51 -6.12 5.97
N GLY A 250 6.70 -7.08 6.88
CA GLY A 250 6.07 -7.10 8.19
C GLY A 250 4.57 -7.37 8.18
N ILE A 251 3.96 -7.55 7.00
CA ILE A 251 2.54 -7.84 6.83
C ILE A 251 2.29 -8.88 5.73
N HIS A 252 1.22 -9.65 5.89
CA HIS A 252 0.78 -10.66 4.92
C HIS A 252 -0.73 -10.78 4.87
N TYR A 253 -1.24 -11.44 3.83
CA TYR A 253 -2.64 -11.79 3.72
C TYR A 253 -2.96 -13.04 4.56
N VAL A 254 -3.94 -12.97 5.46
CA VAL A 254 -4.23 -14.06 6.41
C VAL A 254 -4.81 -15.27 5.72
N ASP A 255 -5.80 -15.05 4.86
CA ASP A 255 -6.61 -16.15 4.34
C ASP A 255 -7.28 -15.78 3.02
N TYR A 256 -6.97 -16.57 1.99
CA TYR A 256 -7.51 -16.44 0.64
C TYR A 256 -9.01 -16.78 0.57
N ASN A 257 -9.57 -17.42 1.60
CA ASN A 257 -10.98 -17.83 1.68
C ASN A 257 -11.86 -16.85 2.44
N ILE A 258 -11.30 -15.82 3.09
CA ILE A 258 -12.07 -14.79 3.82
C ILE A 258 -11.80 -13.39 3.28
N GLY A 259 -11.28 -13.26 2.05
CA GLY A 259 -11.06 -12.00 1.33
C GLY A 259 -9.95 -11.09 1.89
N PRO A 260 -9.97 -9.75 1.64
CA PRO A 260 -8.78 -8.91 1.79
C PRO A 260 -8.48 -8.57 3.27
N HIS A 261 -7.68 -9.42 3.92
CA HIS A 261 -7.21 -9.25 5.30
C HIS A 261 -5.70 -9.18 5.36
N ILE A 262 -5.16 -8.18 6.06
CA ILE A 262 -3.75 -8.16 6.43
C ILE A 262 -3.56 -8.60 7.89
N VAL A 263 -2.46 -9.28 8.17
CA VAL A 263 -1.91 -9.53 9.52
C VAL A 263 -0.44 -9.19 9.56
N PRO A 264 0.09 -8.84 10.75
CA PRO A 264 1.52 -8.74 10.94
C PRO A 264 2.22 -10.09 10.72
N VAL A 265 3.45 -10.04 10.23
CA VAL A 265 4.34 -11.19 10.10
C VAL A 265 5.41 -11.11 11.19
N LEU A 266 5.23 -11.92 12.23
CA LEU A 266 6.08 -11.98 13.41
C LEU A 266 6.74 -13.35 13.56
N ASN A 267 7.85 -13.41 14.28
CA ASN A 267 8.55 -14.65 14.63
C ASN A 267 7.84 -15.40 15.79
N GLY A 268 8.45 -16.49 16.27
CA GLY A 268 7.90 -17.29 17.37
C GLY A 268 7.77 -16.53 18.70
N ASP A 269 8.55 -15.44 18.86
CA ASP A 269 8.58 -14.59 20.05
C ASP A 269 7.68 -13.34 19.91
N LEU A 270 6.85 -13.28 18.87
CA LEU A 270 6.00 -12.12 18.53
C LEU A 270 6.78 -10.85 18.20
N GLU A 271 8.00 -11.00 17.69
CA GLU A 271 8.81 -9.90 17.19
C GLU A 271 8.91 -9.88 15.67
N TYR A 272 9.28 -8.73 15.11
CA TYR A 272 9.68 -8.68 13.71
C TYR A 272 10.93 -9.52 13.44
N TYR A 273 10.94 -10.20 12.28
CA TYR A 273 12.09 -10.97 11.81
C TYR A 273 13.36 -10.10 11.71
N PRO A 274 14.56 -10.64 12.03
CA PRO A 274 15.81 -9.89 11.93
C PRO A 274 16.04 -9.25 10.56
N GLU A 275 15.66 -9.93 9.48
CA GLU A 275 15.79 -9.43 8.12
C GLU A 275 14.95 -8.16 7.88
N LYS A 276 13.77 -8.06 8.49
CA LYS A 276 12.96 -6.83 8.47
C LYS A 276 13.67 -5.71 9.20
N LYS A 277 14.16 -5.98 10.42
CA LYS A 277 14.88 -4.99 11.23
C LYS A 277 16.09 -4.44 10.47
N MET A 278 16.83 -5.31 9.76
CA MET A 278 17.96 -4.91 8.90
C MET A 278 17.52 -4.10 7.69
N PHE A 279 16.47 -4.54 6.98
CA PHE A 279 15.90 -3.81 5.85
C PHE A 279 15.47 -2.41 6.26
N ASP A 280 14.67 -2.28 7.32
CA ASP A 280 14.17 -1.02 7.83
C ASP A 280 15.31 -0.05 8.19
N LYS A 281 16.36 -0.57 8.84
CA LYS A 281 17.55 0.22 9.21
C LYS A 281 18.24 0.85 8.00
N ILE A 282 18.32 0.14 6.88
CA ILE A 282 19.01 0.64 5.68
C ILE A 282 18.04 1.50 4.85
N ALA A 283 16.86 0.98 4.54
CA ALA A 283 15.89 1.60 3.65
C ALA A 283 15.28 2.89 4.23
N PHE A 284 15.15 3.00 5.56
CA PHE A 284 14.48 4.13 6.21
C PHE A 284 15.42 5.01 7.05
N SER A 285 16.74 4.84 6.96
CA SER A 285 17.74 5.70 7.63
C SER A 285 17.92 7.05 6.94
N ALA A 286 16.82 7.79 6.73
CA ALA A 286 16.92 9.15 6.21
C ALA A 286 17.79 10.03 7.13
N PRO A 287 18.59 10.97 6.58
CA PRO A 287 19.31 11.93 7.40
C PRO A 287 18.30 12.81 8.12
N ASN A 288 18.31 12.79 9.46
CA ASN A 288 17.46 13.57 10.35
C ASN A 288 17.26 15.01 9.85
N ASN A 289 16.15 15.28 9.16
CA ASN A 289 15.70 16.63 8.84
C ASN A 289 14.18 16.65 8.93
N ASN A 290 13.70 17.14 10.07
CA ASN A 290 12.32 17.55 10.34
C ASN A 290 11.23 16.53 10.01
N ILE A 291 11.21 15.43 10.78
CA ILE A 291 9.93 14.88 11.20
C ILE A 291 9.32 15.95 12.12
N ASN A 292 8.37 16.72 11.59
CA ASN A 292 7.37 17.33 12.46
C ASN A 292 6.68 16.19 13.21
N SER A 293 7.16 15.96 14.44
CA SER A 293 6.56 15.21 15.53
C SER A 293 5.61 14.08 15.13
N TRP A 294 6.16 12.90 14.91
CA TRP A 294 5.58 11.68 15.48
C TRP A 294 5.85 11.72 16.99
N ASN A 295 5.08 12.51 17.74
CA ASN A 295 5.00 12.47 19.19
C ASN A 295 3.53 12.62 19.58
N GLY A 296 3.09 11.76 20.50
CA GLY A 296 1.69 11.46 20.73
C GLY A 296 0.81 12.63 21.13
N PHE A 297 -0.42 12.61 20.62
CA PHE A 297 -1.58 13.13 21.32
C PHE A 297 -2.26 11.99 22.07
N CYS A 298 -1.61 11.56 23.16
CA CYS A 298 -2.33 11.11 24.35
C CYS A 298 -2.25 12.26 25.34
N ASN A 299 -3.27 13.13 25.35
CA ASN A 299 -3.83 13.79 26.54
C ASN A 299 -4.95 14.75 26.13
N SER A 300 -6.02 14.76 26.94
CA SER A 300 -7.32 15.43 26.83
C SER A 300 -8.27 14.82 25.79
N ILE A 301 -9.38 14.16 26.16
CA ILE A 301 -10.32 14.34 27.28
C ILE A 301 -10.55 13.03 28.02
#